data_AF-A0A3P7EFH5-F1
#
_entry.id   AF-A0A3P7EFH5-F1
#
_cell.length_a   1.000
_cell.length_b   1.000
_cell.length_c   1.000
_cell.angle_alpha   90.00
_cell.angle_beta   90.00
_cell.angle_gamma   90.00
#
_symmetry.space_group_name_H-M   'P 1'
#
loop_
_entity.id
_entity.type
_entity.pdbx_description
1 polymer ?
#
loop_
_entity_poly.entity_id
_entity_poly.type
_entity_poly.pdbx_seq_one_letter_code
_entity_poly.pdbx_strand_id
1 'polypeptide(L)'
;MVFLFFKVPTVFTSTYAEGIERVRTHKGRYAFLLEATANEYANTRKPCDTMKVGSNLNSVGYGVATPFGSPYKDHINLAILALQERGELKKLENKWWYDRGECDQGITEGHNASLNLSKVAGIFYILMGGMIASMLAALGEFLYRSRIEARKGNVTSLLGSLAEASKSSDSRSSKLTDELITAQPFIKRYNTAV
;
A
#
# COMPACT_ATOMS: atom_id res chain seq x y z
N MET A 1 28.19 37.06 18.22
CA MET A 1 28.54 35.69 17.80
C MET A 1 27.78 34.72 18.69
N VAL A 2 26.60 34.26 18.26
CA VAL A 2 25.78 33.33 19.05
C VAL A 2 26.26 31.92 18.73
N PHE A 3 27.03 31.34 19.63
CA PHE A 3 27.34 29.91 19.61
C PHE A 3 26.08 29.16 20.05
N LEU A 4 25.19 28.83 19.11
CA LEU A 4 24.24 27.76 19.33
C LEU A 4 25.07 26.47 19.39
N PHE A 5 25.43 26.06 20.61
CA PHE A 5 25.83 24.68 20.87
C PHE A 5 24.65 23.81 20.45
N PHE A 6 24.69 23.30 19.23
CA PHE A 6 23.89 22.14 18.84
C PHE A 6 24.33 21.01 19.75
N LYS A 7 23.65 20.86 20.88
CA LYS A 7 23.82 19.71 21.76
C LYS A 7 23.24 18.53 20.99
N VAL A 8 24.11 17.87 20.22
CA VAL A 8 23.78 16.59 19.59
C VAL A 8 23.17 15.69 20.68
N PRO A 9 21.97 15.15 20.47
CA PRO A 9 21.32 14.35 21.49
C PRO A 9 22.22 13.16 21.81
N THR A 10 22.45 12.91 23.10
CA THR A 10 23.35 11.85 23.52
C THR A 10 22.75 10.51 23.10
N VAL A 11 23.51 9.71 22.36
CA VAL A 11 23.13 8.34 21.98
C VAL A 11 23.36 7.35 23.10
N PHE A 12 24.20 7.72 24.07
CA PHE A 12 24.51 6.94 25.25
C PHE A 12 23.37 6.97 26.28
N THR A 13 23.20 5.85 26.96
CA THR A 13 22.33 5.70 28.14
C THR A 13 23.19 5.30 29.34
N SER A 14 22.72 5.64 30.54
CA SER A 14 23.45 5.37 31.78
C SER A 14 23.28 3.94 32.28
N THR A 15 22.14 3.32 31.93
CA THR A 15 21.76 1.97 32.37
C THR A 15 21.22 1.13 31.21
N TYR A 16 21.22 -0.20 31.38
CA TYR A 16 20.60 -1.11 30.41
C TYR A 16 19.09 -0.89 30.30
N ALA A 17 18.40 -0.64 31.43
CA ALA A 17 16.95 -0.40 31.43
C ALA A 17 16.58 0.84 30.59
N GLU A 18 17.32 1.93 30.74
CA GLU A 18 17.13 3.16 29.95
C GLU A 18 17.39 2.90 28.45
N GLY A 19 18.44 2.16 28.11
CA GLY A 19 18.78 1.80 26.73
C GLY A 19 17.71 0.93 26.07
N ILE A 20 17.24 -0.10 26.78
CA ILE A 20 16.17 -0.99 26.32
C ILE A 20 14.87 -0.21 26.13
N GLU A 21 14.47 0.61 27.10
CA GLU A 21 13.24 1.43 27.00
C GLU A 21 13.30 2.42 25.83
N ARG A 22 14.50 2.96 25.56
CA ARG A 22 14.72 3.82 24.41
C ARG A 22 14.48 3.08 23.10
N VAL A 23 14.96 1.83 22.95
CA VAL A 23 14.68 0.99 21.77
C VAL A 23 13.18 0.78 21.59
N ARG A 24 12.46 0.45 22.67
CA ARG A 24 11.00 0.24 22.67
C ARG A 24 10.23 1.48 22.21
N THR A 25 10.60 2.63 22.75
CA THR A 25 9.91 3.90 22.47
C THR A 25 10.17 4.43 21.06
N HIS A 26 11.34 4.19 20.49
CA HIS A 26 11.76 4.80 19.22
C HIS A 26 11.25 4.09 17.95
N LYS A 27 10.48 3.00 18.09
CA LYS A 27 9.81 2.27 16.99
C LYS A 27 10.74 1.96 15.81
N GLY A 28 11.90 1.38 16.09
CA GLY A 28 12.88 0.93 15.08
C GLY A 28 13.86 2.00 14.58
N ARG A 29 13.85 3.22 15.13
CA ARG A 29 14.83 4.28 14.77
C ARG A 29 16.06 4.35 15.68
N TYR A 30 16.13 3.49 16.69
CA TYR A 30 17.24 3.41 17.63
C TYR A 30 17.60 1.95 17.86
N ALA A 31 18.88 1.64 17.79
CA ALA A 31 19.44 0.35 18.15
C ALA A 31 20.35 0.53 19.36
N PHE A 32 20.33 -0.42 20.29
CA PHE A 32 21.11 -0.37 21.52
C PHE A 32 22.09 -1.55 21.56
N LEU A 33 23.35 -1.25 21.87
CA LEU A 33 24.39 -2.26 22.02
C LEU A 33 24.57 -2.59 23.50
N LEU A 34 24.47 -3.87 23.84
CA LEU A 34 24.69 -4.42 25.16
C LEU A 34 25.31 -5.82 25.06
N GLU A 35 25.70 -6.42 26.19
CA GLU A 35 26.18 -7.79 26.20
C GLU A 35 25.13 -8.80 25.70
N ALA A 36 25.59 -9.85 25.03
CA ALA A 36 24.72 -10.86 24.44
C ALA A 36 23.81 -11.54 25.46
N THR A 37 24.32 -11.82 26.67
CA THR A 37 23.59 -12.43 27.79
C THR A 37 22.43 -11.55 28.27
N ALA A 38 22.68 -10.26 28.43
CA ALA A 38 21.66 -9.29 28.83
C ALA A 38 20.63 -9.05 27.70
N ASN A 39 21.04 -9.14 26.43
CA ASN A 39 20.14 -9.03 25.28
C ASN A 39 19.18 -10.24 25.22
N GLU A 40 19.73 -11.45 25.33
CA GLU A 40 18.94 -12.68 25.37
C GLU A 40 17.97 -12.69 26.56
N TYR A 41 18.40 -12.20 27.72
CA TYR A 41 17.52 -12.05 28.89
C TYR A 41 16.40 -11.04 28.64
N ALA A 42 16.70 -9.88 28.04
CA ALA A 42 15.70 -8.85 27.76
C ALA A 42 14.63 -9.32 26.76
N ASN A 43 15.03 -10.12 25.77
CA ASN A 43 14.13 -10.67 24.75
C ASN A 43 13.14 -11.69 25.33
N THR A 44 13.45 -12.36 26.46
CA THR A 44 12.52 -13.30 27.11
C THR A 44 11.58 -12.65 28.12
N ARG A 45 11.63 -11.32 28.28
CA ARG A 45 10.77 -10.55 29.19
C ARG A 45 9.66 -9.83 28.45
N LYS A 46 8.50 -9.68 29.09
CA LYS A 46 7.40 -8.90 28.52
C LYS A 46 7.82 -7.44 28.29
N PRO A 47 7.33 -6.79 27.21
CA PRO A 47 6.30 -7.26 26.27
C PRO A 47 6.85 -8.01 25.03
N CYS A 48 8.03 -8.63 25.10
CA CYS A 48 8.61 -9.43 23.99
C CYS A 48 8.80 -8.62 22.69
N ASP A 49 9.07 -7.32 22.84
CA ASP A 49 9.19 -6.33 21.77
C ASP A 49 10.64 -6.04 21.36
N THR A 50 11.56 -6.84 21.87
CA THR A 50 13.00 -6.75 21.60
C THR A 50 13.46 -8.02 20.91
N MET A 51 14.46 -7.88 20.03
CA MET A 51 15.08 -9.00 19.36
C MET A 51 16.58 -8.76 19.20
N LYS A 52 17.36 -9.82 19.36
CA LYS A 52 18.78 -9.84 18.98
C LYS A 52 18.90 -9.92 17.46
N VAL A 53 19.65 -8.99 16.88
CA VAL A 53 19.97 -8.99 15.46
C VAL A 53 21.47 -9.14 15.26
N GLY A 54 21.87 -9.98 14.31
CA GLY A 54 23.28 -10.24 14.00
C GLY A 54 24.03 -11.14 14.99
N SER A 55 25.32 -11.33 14.72
CA SER A 55 26.25 -12.09 15.57
C SER A 55 26.87 -11.21 16.66
N ASN A 56 27.44 -11.84 17.69
CA ASN A 56 28.20 -11.12 18.71
C ASN A 56 29.44 -10.46 18.08
N LEU A 57 29.73 -9.21 18.46
CA LEU A 57 30.90 -8.46 17.95
C LEU A 57 32.23 -8.94 18.56
N ASN A 58 32.16 -9.48 19.77
CA ASN A 58 33.28 -10.00 20.52
C ASN A 58 32.87 -11.27 21.28
N SER A 59 33.87 -12.06 21.70
CA SER A 59 33.70 -13.20 22.59
C SER A 59 34.23 -12.82 23.97
N VAL A 60 33.33 -12.39 24.85
CA VAL A 60 33.63 -12.08 26.25
C VAL A 60 32.92 -13.08 27.16
N GLY A 61 33.50 -13.36 28.31
CA GLY A 61 32.94 -14.28 29.30
C GLY A 61 33.13 -13.74 30.72
N TYR A 62 32.22 -14.08 31.61
CA TYR A 62 32.32 -13.72 33.02
C TYR A 62 33.24 -14.69 33.77
N GLY A 63 33.94 -14.15 34.77
CA GLY A 63 34.79 -14.93 35.68
C GLY A 63 34.58 -14.51 37.13
N VAL A 64 34.91 -15.41 38.05
CA VAL A 64 34.87 -15.12 39.50
C VAL A 64 36.19 -14.46 39.91
N ALA A 65 36.12 -13.23 40.40
CA ALA A 65 37.30 -12.48 40.82
C ALA A 65 37.69 -12.79 42.27
N THR A 66 38.98 -12.98 42.51
CA THR A 66 39.58 -13.12 43.84
C THR A 66 40.72 -12.11 44.01
N PRO A 67 40.98 -11.58 45.22
CA PRO A 67 42.16 -10.75 45.47
C PRO A 67 43.45 -11.47 45.05
N PHE A 68 44.46 -10.69 44.65
CA PHE A 68 45.79 -11.24 44.36
C PHE A 68 46.35 -11.98 45.58
N GLY A 69 46.89 -13.18 45.37
CA GLY A 69 47.42 -14.03 46.44
C GLY A 69 46.37 -14.75 47.30
N SER A 70 45.09 -14.72 46.91
CA SER A 70 44.04 -15.45 47.67
C SER A 70 44.29 -16.97 47.63
N PRO A 71 44.28 -17.66 48.79
CA PRO A 71 44.42 -19.12 48.85
C PRO A 71 43.22 -19.85 48.24
N TYR A 72 42.09 -19.16 48.02
CA TYR A 72 40.88 -19.76 47.47
C TYR A 72 40.86 -19.79 45.93
N LYS A 73 41.80 -19.10 45.27
CA LYS A 73 41.82 -18.98 43.81
C LYS A 73 41.79 -20.35 43.11
N ASP A 74 42.69 -21.25 43.52
CA ASP A 74 42.85 -22.56 42.88
C ASP A 74 41.65 -23.47 43.18
N HIS A 75 41.15 -23.43 44.42
CA HIS A 75 39.95 -24.17 44.81
C HIS A 75 38.70 -23.72 44.03
N ILE A 76 38.50 -22.41 43.85
CA ILE A 76 37.37 -21.86 43.07
C ILE A 76 37.51 -22.24 41.60
N ASN A 77 38.71 -22.13 41.03
CA ASN A 77 38.95 -22.48 39.63
C ASN A 77 38.65 -23.97 39.36
N LEU A 78 39.15 -24.88 40.21
CA LEU A 78 38.85 -26.31 40.12
C LEU A 78 37.36 -26.61 40.29
N ALA A 79 36.67 -25.90 41.20
CA ALA A 79 35.23 -26.07 41.39
C ALA A 79 34.42 -25.62 40.16
N ILE A 80 34.79 -24.51 39.52
CA ILE A 80 34.15 -24.03 38.28
C ILE A 80 34.35 -25.04 37.15
N LEU A 81 35.56 -25.58 36.99
CA LEU A 81 35.84 -26.62 35.99
C LEU A 81 34.98 -27.87 36.22
N ALA A 82 34.89 -28.34 37.47
CA ALA A 82 34.05 -29.48 37.82
C ALA A 82 32.55 -29.22 37.57
N LEU A 83 32.05 -27.99 37.78
CA LEU A 83 30.68 -27.60 37.47
C LEU A 83 30.41 -27.54 35.95
N GLN A 84 31.41 -27.12 35.16
CA GLN A 84 31.34 -27.08 33.71
C GLN A 84 31.32 -28.49 33.11
N GLU A 85 32.19 -29.40 33.57
CA GLU A 85 32.23 -30.81 33.13
C GLU A 85 30.93 -31.56 33.43
N ARG A 86 30.28 -31.26 34.57
CA ARG A 86 28.99 -31.86 34.94
C ARG A 86 27.79 -31.26 34.18
N GLY A 87 27.98 -30.16 33.46
CA GLY A 87 26.90 -29.46 32.75
C GLY A 87 25.93 -28.69 33.66
N GLU A 88 26.24 -28.54 34.95
CA GLU A 88 25.38 -27.84 35.91
C GLU A 88 25.25 -26.34 35.57
N LEU A 89 26.30 -25.72 35.01
CA LEU A 89 26.25 -24.34 34.52
C LEU A 89 25.21 -24.16 33.41
N LYS A 90 25.15 -25.09 32.45
CA LYS A 90 24.18 -25.02 31.34
C LYS A 90 22.75 -25.24 31.83
N LYS A 91 22.57 -26.13 32.80
CA LYS A 91 21.28 -26.35 33.48
C LYS A 91 20.80 -25.10 34.20
N LEU A 92 21.70 -24.38 34.88
CA LEU A 92 21.39 -23.10 35.52
C LEU A 92 21.07 -22.01 34.49
N GLU A 93 21.83 -21.91 33.40
CA GLU A 93 21.54 -20.98 32.29
C GLU A 93 20.11 -21.18 31.78
N ASN A 94 19.74 -22.42 31.43
CA ASN A 94 18.41 -22.73 30.93
C ASN A 94 17.31 -22.39 31.95
N LYS A 95 17.53 -22.74 33.21
CA LYS A 95 16.60 -22.46 34.31
C LYS A 95 16.33 -20.96 34.49
N TRP A 96 17.33 -20.10 34.30
CA TRP A 96 17.20 -18.67 34.58
C TRP A 96 16.83 -17.84 33.35
N TRP A 97 17.24 -18.25 32.15
CA TRP A 97 16.94 -17.54 30.89
C TRP A 97 15.68 -18.03 30.18
N TYR A 98 15.47 -19.34 30.09
CA TYR A 98 14.42 -19.94 29.24
C TYR A 98 13.23 -20.42 30.07
N ASP A 99 13.45 -21.24 31.11
CA ASP A 99 12.36 -21.79 31.93
C ASP A 99 11.59 -20.70 32.70
N ARG A 100 12.27 -19.60 33.02
CA ARG A 100 11.69 -18.40 33.65
C ARG A 100 11.41 -17.27 32.67
N GLY A 101 11.48 -17.55 31.36
CA GLY A 101 11.07 -16.63 30.32
C GLY A 101 9.57 -16.35 30.43
N GLU A 102 9.20 -15.08 30.36
CA GLU A 102 7.80 -14.64 30.34
C GLU A 102 7.25 -14.56 28.92
N CYS A 103 8.16 -14.46 27.95
CA CYS A 103 7.89 -14.62 26.54
C CYS A 103 7.83 -16.10 26.26
N ASP A 104 6.61 -16.54 26.04
CA ASP A 104 6.33 -17.88 25.63
C ASP A 104 6.97 -18.13 24.26
N GLN A 105 8.00 -18.97 24.25
CA GLN A 105 8.80 -19.29 23.07
C GLN A 105 8.03 -20.14 22.03
N GLY A 106 6.72 -20.38 22.21
CA GLY A 106 5.98 -21.28 21.33
C GLY A 106 4.45 -21.34 21.42
N ILE A 107 3.72 -20.35 21.96
CA ILE A 107 2.24 -20.31 21.91
C ILE A 107 1.71 -18.95 21.41
N THR A 108 2.57 -18.15 20.76
CA THR A 108 2.14 -17.45 19.53
C THR A 108 2.43 -18.30 18.29
N GLU A 109 2.09 -19.61 18.37
CA GLU A 109 1.73 -20.37 17.17
C GLU A 109 0.53 -19.68 16.51
N GLY A 110 0.82 -18.71 15.64
CA GLY A 110 -0.22 -17.87 15.09
C GLY A 110 0.20 -16.49 14.63
N HIS A 111 1.47 -16.26 14.28
CA HIS A 111 1.64 -15.62 12.97
C HIS A 111 0.96 -16.55 11.98
N ASN A 112 -0.33 -16.33 11.81
CA ASN A 112 -1.17 -16.91 10.81
C ASN A 112 -0.49 -16.61 9.47
N ALA A 113 0.40 -17.51 9.06
CA ALA A 113 0.63 -17.86 7.68
C ALA A 113 -0.62 -18.55 7.09
N SER A 114 -1.71 -18.66 7.86
CA SER A 114 -3.07 -18.66 7.33
C SER A 114 -3.19 -17.46 6.39
N LEU A 115 -3.56 -17.71 5.14
CA LEU A 115 -3.81 -16.68 4.12
C LEU A 115 -4.89 -15.70 4.64
N ASN A 116 -4.46 -14.68 5.39
CA ASN A 116 -5.37 -13.65 5.88
C ASN A 116 -5.99 -13.00 4.65
N LEU A 117 -7.32 -12.84 4.63
CA LEU A 117 -8.04 -12.21 3.53
C LEU A 117 -7.42 -10.87 3.14
N SER A 118 -6.81 -10.16 4.10
CA SER A 118 -6.05 -8.92 3.88
C SER A 118 -4.90 -9.04 2.86
N LYS A 119 -4.24 -10.20 2.76
CA LYS A 119 -3.18 -10.44 1.75
C LYS A 119 -3.75 -10.63 0.35
N VAL A 120 -4.96 -11.21 0.24
CA VAL A 120 -5.63 -11.51 -1.05
C VAL A 120 -6.64 -10.42 -1.45
N ALA A 121 -6.98 -9.50 -0.53
CA ALA A 121 -7.98 -8.45 -0.73
C ALA A 121 -7.70 -7.58 -1.98
N GLY A 122 -6.43 -7.40 -2.34
CA GLY A 122 -6.03 -6.71 -3.58
C GLY A 122 -6.70 -7.26 -4.84
N ILE A 123 -6.85 -8.59 -4.94
CA ILE A 123 -7.48 -9.22 -6.10
C ILE A 123 -8.98 -8.92 -6.16
N PHE A 124 -9.65 -8.88 -5.02
CA PHE A 124 -11.07 -8.55 -4.93
C PHE A 124 -11.35 -7.11 -5.35
N TYR A 125 -10.49 -6.16 -4.98
CA TYR A 125 -10.61 -4.76 -5.41
C TYR A 125 -10.44 -4.59 -6.92
N ILE A 126 -9.54 -5.33 -7.56
CA ILE A 126 -9.36 -5.30 -9.01
C ILE A 126 -10.62 -5.83 -9.72
N LEU A 127 -11.22 -6.92 -9.22
CA LEU A 127 -12.48 -7.46 -9.75
C LEU A 127 -13.62 -6.45 -9.64
N MET A 128 -13.79 -5.80 -8.48
CA MET A 128 -14.81 -4.77 -8.30
C MET A 128 -14.58 -3.57 -9.22
N GLY A 129 -13.33 -3.12 -9.37
CA GLY A 129 -12.96 -2.05 -10.28
C GLY A 129 -13.25 -2.40 -11.75
N GLY A 130 -12.91 -3.62 -12.17
CA GLY A 130 -13.18 -4.13 -13.52
C GLY A 130 -14.67 -4.20 -13.83
N MET A 131 -15.49 -4.65 -12.88
CA MET A 131 -16.95 -4.69 -13.01
C MET A 131 -17.53 -3.28 -13.19
N ILE A 132 -17.14 -2.33 -12.34
CA ILE A 132 -17.63 -0.94 -12.41
C ILE A 132 -17.19 -0.27 -13.72
N ALA A 133 -15.93 -0.44 -14.12
CA ALA A 133 -15.40 0.12 -15.37
C ALA A 133 -16.14 -0.46 -16.60
N SER A 134 -16.40 -1.77 -16.62
CA SER A 134 -17.16 -2.41 -17.69
C SER A 134 -18.59 -1.89 -17.78
N MET A 135 -19.25 -1.69 -16.62
CA MET A 135 -20.61 -1.17 -16.55
C MET A 135 -20.69 0.28 -17.05
N LEU A 136 -19.71 1.12 -16.68
CA LEU A 136 -19.62 2.50 -17.15
C LEU A 136 -19.30 2.58 -18.65
N ALA A 137 -18.41 1.73 -19.16
CA ALA A 137 -18.11 1.67 -20.58
C ALA A 137 -19.35 1.25 -21.38
N ALA A 138 -20.08 0.23 -20.93
CA ALA A 138 -21.32 -0.22 -21.56
C ALA A 138 -22.41 0.86 -21.53
N LEU A 139 -22.61 1.55 -20.40
CA LEU A 139 -23.54 2.68 -20.30
C LEU A 139 -23.11 3.86 -21.18
N GLY A 140 -21.81 4.16 -21.25
CA GLY A 140 -21.25 5.22 -22.10
C GLY A 140 -21.47 4.95 -23.59
N GLU A 141 -21.19 3.73 -24.05
CA GLU A 141 -21.47 3.32 -25.43
C GLU A 141 -22.96 3.31 -25.74
N PHE A 142 -23.78 2.79 -24.82
CA PHE A 142 -25.24 2.75 -25.00
C PHE A 142 -25.81 4.16 -25.16
N LEU A 143 -25.44 5.09 -24.28
CA LEU A 143 -25.87 6.48 -24.37
C LEU A 143 -25.34 7.17 -25.64
N TYR A 144 -24.09 6.91 -26.04
CA TYR A 144 -23.52 7.47 -27.26
C TYR A 144 -24.27 6.97 -28.51
N ARG A 145 -24.54 5.66 -28.61
CA ARG A 145 -25.30 5.06 -29.72
C ARG A 145 -26.74 5.54 -29.74
N SER A 146 -27.45 5.53 -28.61
CA SER A 146 -28.82 6.05 -28.53
C SER A 146 -28.91 7.53 -28.91
N ARG A 147 -27.92 8.36 -28.55
CA ARG A 147 -27.88 9.78 -28.97
C ARG A 147 -27.60 9.94 -30.46
N ILE A 148 -26.75 9.11 -31.05
CA ILE A 148 -26.50 9.12 -32.50
C ILE A 148 -27.74 8.67 -33.27
N GLU A 149 -28.41 7.61 -32.83
CA GLU A 149 -29.63 7.08 -33.45
C GLU A 149 -30.80 8.07 -33.33
N ALA A 150 -30.99 8.70 -32.18
CA ALA A 150 -31.98 9.77 -32.02
C ALA A 150 -31.68 11.00 -32.90
N ARG A 151 -30.39 11.35 -33.07
CA ARG A 151 -29.99 12.42 -34.01
C ARG A 151 -30.24 12.02 -35.47
N LYS A 152 -29.98 10.77 -35.86
CA LYS A 152 -30.34 10.28 -37.19
C LYS A 152 -31.85 10.33 -37.40
N GLY A 153 -32.65 9.92 -36.42
CA GLY A 153 -34.11 10.03 -36.45
C GLY A 153 -34.60 11.48 -36.66
N ASN A 154 -34.10 12.43 -35.85
CA ASN A 154 -34.48 13.84 -35.97
C ASN A 154 -33.98 14.51 -37.25
N VAL A 155 -32.79 14.14 -37.75
CA VAL A 155 -32.27 14.70 -39.02
C VAL A 155 -33.02 14.12 -40.20
N THR A 156 -33.42 12.84 -40.17
CA THR A 156 -34.19 12.20 -41.24
C THR A 156 -35.62 12.75 -41.29
N SER A 157 -36.25 13.01 -40.14
CA SER A 157 -37.56 13.65 -40.09
C SER A 157 -37.52 15.10 -40.56
N LEU A 158 -36.50 15.88 -40.17
CA LEU A 158 -36.32 17.25 -40.69
C LEU A 158 -36.01 17.28 -42.18
N LEU A 159 -35.17 16.37 -42.69
CA LEU A 159 -34.94 16.22 -44.13
C LEU A 159 -36.22 15.81 -44.87
N GLY A 160 -37.02 14.92 -44.29
CA GLY A 160 -38.33 14.55 -44.82
C GLY A 160 -39.27 15.75 -44.91
N SER A 161 -39.43 16.49 -43.81
CA SER A 161 -40.26 17.71 -43.79
C SER A 161 -39.73 18.82 -44.70
N LEU A 162 -38.41 18.96 -44.86
CA LEU A 162 -37.82 19.92 -45.81
C LEU A 162 -38.01 19.47 -47.26
N ALA A 163 -37.91 18.17 -47.55
CA ALA A 163 -38.20 17.64 -48.89
C ALA A 163 -39.67 17.82 -49.26
N GLU A 164 -40.58 17.67 -48.28
CA GLU A 164 -42.01 17.87 -48.46
C GLU A 164 -42.37 19.35 -48.57
N ALA A 165 -41.74 20.22 -47.78
CA ALA A 165 -41.82 21.67 -47.92
C ALA A 165 -41.29 22.13 -49.29
N SER A 166 -40.17 21.56 -49.76
CA SER A 166 -39.61 21.87 -51.08
C SER A 166 -40.54 21.41 -52.20
N LYS A 167 -41.17 20.23 -52.08
CA LYS A 167 -42.18 19.77 -53.05
C LYS A 167 -43.41 20.69 -53.09
N SER A 168 -43.86 21.17 -51.94
CA SER A 168 -44.99 22.12 -51.89
C SER A 168 -44.65 23.47 -52.50
N SER A 169 -43.40 23.93 -52.34
CA SER A 169 -42.93 25.18 -52.91
C SER A 169 -42.71 25.08 -54.43
N ASP A 170 -42.27 23.92 -54.92
CA ASP A 170 -42.07 23.67 -56.36
C ASP A 170 -43.40 23.52 -57.11
N SER A 171 -44.41 22.88 -56.51
CA SER A 171 -45.77 22.82 -57.06
C SER A 171 -46.48 24.18 -57.12
N ARG A 172 -46.12 25.11 -56.22
CA ARG A 172 -46.63 26.49 -56.25
C ARG A 172 -45.91 27.34 -57.29
N SER A 173 -44.63 27.08 -57.52
CA SER A 173 -43.85 27.70 -58.59
C SER A 173 -44.37 27.28 -59.97
N SER A 174 -44.67 25.99 -60.17
CA SER A 174 -45.20 25.49 -61.45
C SER A 174 -46.58 26.06 -61.79
N LYS A 175 -47.46 26.27 -60.79
CA LYS A 175 -48.76 26.93 -60.99
C LYS A 175 -48.62 28.41 -61.32
N LEU A 176 -47.66 29.11 -60.71
CA LEU A 176 -47.37 30.52 -61.02
C LEU A 176 -46.76 30.67 -62.42
N THR A 177 -45.93 29.73 -62.87
CA THR A 177 -45.42 29.74 -64.25
C THR A 177 -46.51 29.42 -65.27
N ASP A 178 -47.44 28.52 -64.98
CA ASP A 178 -48.56 28.22 -65.88
C ASP A 178 -49.58 29.38 -65.96
N GLU A 179 -49.84 30.10 -64.86
CA GLU A 179 -50.66 31.32 -64.92
C GLU A 179 -49.96 32.46 -65.68
N LEU A 180 -48.64 32.64 -65.51
CA LEU A 180 -47.90 33.66 -66.28
C LEU A 180 -47.81 33.33 -67.78
N ILE A 181 -47.76 32.04 -68.15
CA ILE A 181 -47.76 31.60 -69.55
C ILE A 181 -49.16 31.75 -70.18
N THR A 182 -50.23 31.56 -69.41
CA THR A 182 -51.61 31.72 -69.91
C THR A 182 -52.04 33.19 -70.02
N ALA A 183 -51.43 34.09 -69.23
CA ALA A 183 -51.70 35.53 -69.27
C ALA A 183 -50.88 36.33 -70.32
N GLN A 184 -50.12 35.66 -71.20
CA GLN A 184 -49.29 36.30 -72.21
C GLN A 184 -49.49 35.71 -73.63
N PRO A 185 -50.63 35.94 -74.32
CA PRO A 185 -50.74 35.75 -75.76
C PRO A 185 -50.70 37.11 -76.47
N PHE A 186 -49.59 37.83 -76.31
CA PHE A 186 -49.17 38.89 -77.22
C PHE A 186 -47.65 38.67 -77.35
N ILE A 187 -47.09 38.57 -78.56
CA ILE A 187 -45.64 38.67 -78.90
C ILE A 187 -44.99 37.48 -79.67
N LYS A 188 -45.67 36.38 -80.06
CA LYS A 188 -45.04 35.42 -81.00
C LYS A 188 -45.80 35.21 -82.31
N ARG A 189 -45.14 35.67 -83.40
CA ARG A 189 -45.45 35.60 -84.85
C ARG A 189 -46.36 36.74 -85.31
N TYR A 190 -45.89 37.84 -85.93
CA TYR A 190 -44.77 37.99 -86.88
C TYR A 190 -44.73 36.86 -87.93
N ASN A 191 -45.90 36.58 -88.47
CA ASN A 191 -46.03 36.03 -89.81
C ASN A 191 -47.38 36.53 -90.35
N THR A 192 -47.34 37.12 -91.54
CA THR A 192 -48.46 37.62 -92.37
C THR A 192 -48.79 39.11 -92.22
N ALA A 193 -48.26 39.89 -93.16
CA ALA A 193 -48.61 41.24 -93.58
C ALA A 193 -47.92 42.45 -92.89
N VAL A 194 -47.04 43.08 -93.68
CA VAL A 194 -46.30 44.36 -93.50
C VAL A 194 -44.98 44.25 -92.73
#